data_AF-A0A7X4DZX1-F1
#
_entry.id   AF-A0A7X4DZX1-F1
#
_cell.length_a   1.000
_cell.length_b   1.000
_cell.length_c   1.000
_cell.angle_alpha   90.00
_cell.angle_beta   90.00
_cell.angle_gamma   90.00
#
_symmetry.space_group_name_H-M   'P 1'
#
loop_
_entity.id
_entity.type
_entity.pdbx_description
1 polymer ?
#
loop_
_entity_poly.entity_id
_entity_poly.type
_entity_poly.pdbx_seq_one_letter_code
_entity_poly.pdbx_strand_id
1 'polypeptide(L)'
;FTEVEGGGYLAPFESGASAASQISETGRGAPDANFPLVTCAENGYILAEAHYMTGSEADARTAAQSALACQETYYGVDLSGVRETIGGLAGEALLEAIMDQKYIAQFLNMDVWNDYKRTCLPAFEPRAGGVPGRLFYGLTERQTNPDNIPEPAQQPDRNDNDPAGCS
;
A
#
# COMPACT_ATOMS: atom_id res chain seq x y z
N PHE A 1 38.39 1.61 -36.67
CA PHE A 1 37.57 2.19 -35.60
C PHE A 1 36.46 2.95 -36.29
N THR A 2 35.31 2.29 -36.41
CA THR A 2 34.11 2.88 -37.01
C THR A 2 33.09 2.92 -35.88
N GLU A 3 32.67 4.12 -35.55
CA GLU A 3 31.76 4.45 -34.47
C GLU A 3 30.35 3.99 -34.84
N VAL A 4 29.72 3.21 -33.95
CA VAL A 4 28.30 2.87 -34.05
C VAL A 4 27.55 3.96 -33.30
N GLU A 5 27.16 5.02 -34.02
CA GLU A 5 26.06 5.88 -33.59
C GLU A 5 24.74 5.20 -33.91
N GLY A 6 23.86 5.15 -32.92
CA GLY A 6 22.49 4.62 -33.08
C GLY A 6 21.95 3.94 -31.84
N GLY A 7 22.24 4.48 -30.64
CA GLY A 7 21.54 4.12 -29.42
C GLY A 7 20.08 4.57 -29.50
N GLY A 8 19.26 3.78 -30.19
CA GLY A 8 17.82 3.96 -30.21
C GLY A 8 17.24 3.63 -28.84
N TYR A 9 16.59 4.61 -28.21
CA TYR A 9 15.68 4.32 -27.12
C TYR A 9 14.46 3.60 -27.72
N LEU A 10 14.39 2.28 -27.55
CA LEU A 10 13.17 1.54 -27.84
C LEU A 10 12.15 1.95 -26.78
N ALA A 11 11.20 2.80 -27.16
CA ALA A 11 10.04 3.05 -26.33
C ALA A 11 9.30 1.70 -26.11
N PRO A 12 8.68 1.47 -24.93
CA PRO A 12 8.18 0.16 -24.52
C PRO A 12 7.15 -0.54 -25.43
N PHE A 13 6.74 0.06 -26.55
CA PHE A 13 5.66 -0.43 -27.40
C PHE A 13 6.12 -1.07 -28.71
N GLU A 14 7.42 -1.08 -29.05
CA GLU A 14 7.88 -1.77 -30.25
C GLU A 14 8.23 -3.23 -29.97
N SER A 15 7.39 -4.10 -30.54
CA SER A 15 7.58 -5.54 -30.68
C SER A 15 7.45 -6.35 -29.39
N GLY A 16 6.22 -6.77 -29.06
CA GLY A 16 5.87 -8.15 -28.70
C GLY A 16 6.61 -8.85 -27.55
N ALA A 17 7.48 -8.16 -26.83
CA ALA A 17 8.10 -8.63 -25.62
C ALA A 17 7.23 -8.16 -24.47
N SER A 18 6.75 -9.10 -23.68
CA SER A 18 6.30 -8.85 -22.31
C SER A 18 7.41 -8.08 -21.59
N ALA A 19 7.34 -6.75 -21.59
CA ALA A 19 8.31 -5.92 -20.91
C ALA A 19 8.27 -6.36 -19.44
N ALA A 20 9.42 -6.58 -18.81
CA ALA A 20 9.50 -7.12 -17.44
C ALA A 20 8.75 -6.27 -16.38
N SER A 21 8.29 -5.07 -16.76
CA SER A 21 7.48 -4.16 -15.95
C SER A 21 5.96 -4.27 -16.18
N GLN A 22 5.48 -5.07 -17.14
CA GLN A 22 4.05 -5.26 -17.40
C GLN A 22 3.48 -6.35 -16.47
N ILE A 23 2.90 -5.92 -15.35
CA ILE A 23 2.34 -6.81 -14.32
C ILE A 23 1.02 -7.44 -14.78
N SER A 24 0.27 -6.78 -15.66
CA SER A 24 -0.99 -7.25 -16.21
C SER A 24 -1.24 -6.67 -17.60
N GLU A 25 -1.91 -7.43 -18.46
CA GLU A 25 -2.33 -6.98 -19.80
C GLU A 25 -3.58 -6.09 -19.76
N THR A 26 -4.44 -6.24 -18.75
CA THR A 26 -5.76 -5.59 -18.67
C THR A 26 -6.06 -4.96 -17.31
N GLY A 27 -5.18 -5.12 -16.33
CA GLY A 27 -5.35 -4.63 -14.96
C GLY A 27 -4.26 -3.65 -14.54
N ARG A 28 -3.92 -3.61 -13.25
CA ARG A 28 -2.85 -2.75 -12.74
C ARG A 28 -1.53 -3.06 -13.46
N GLY A 29 -0.90 -2.02 -14.01
CA GLY A 29 0.32 -2.15 -14.82
C GLY A 29 0.09 -2.19 -16.33
N ALA A 30 -1.17 -2.19 -16.80
CA ALA A 30 -1.50 -1.96 -18.21
C ALA A 30 -1.31 -0.47 -18.59
N PRO A 31 -1.05 -0.13 -19.87
CA PRO A 31 -0.81 1.25 -20.31
C PRO A 31 -1.96 2.23 -20.03
N ASP A 32 -3.20 1.73 -20.00
CA ASP A 32 -4.43 2.47 -19.73
C ASP A 32 -4.95 2.26 -18.30
N ALA A 33 -4.17 1.60 -17.44
CA ALA A 33 -4.58 1.33 -16.07
C ALA A 33 -4.74 2.63 -15.28
N ASN A 34 -5.87 2.76 -14.60
CA ASN A 34 -6.11 3.87 -13.70
C ASN A 34 -5.30 3.72 -12.41
N PHE A 35 -4.70 4.82 -11.94
CA PHE A 35 -4.08 4.93 -10.62
C PHE A 35 -4.97 5.79 -9.72
N PRO A 36 -5.97 5.18 -9.03
CA PRO A 36 -6.86 5.94 -8.18
C PRO A 36 -6.12 6.49 -6.95
N LEU A 37 -6.38 7.75 -6.62
CA LEU A 37 -5.88 8.37 -5.39
C LEU A 37 -6.68 7.93 -4.16
N VAL A 38 -7.99 7.73 -4.33
CA VAL A 38 -8.90 7.24 -3.28
C VAL A 38 -9.86 6.25 -3.92
N THR A 39 -10.10 5.11 -3.27
CA THR A 39 -11.04 4.09 -3.77
C THR A 39 -12.21 3.88 -2.82
N CYS A 40 -13.32 3.35 -3.34
CA CYS A 40 -14.45 2.93 -2.52
C CYS A 40 -14.07 1.84 -1.50
N ALA A 41 -13.22 0.89 -1.90
CA ALA A 41 -12.74 -0.18 -1.03
C ALA A 41 -11.92 0.40 0.12
N GLU A 42 -10.95 1.27 -0.18
CA GLU A 42 -10.16 1.98 0.83
C GLU A 42 -11.04 2.76 1.81
N ASN A 43 -11.97 3.58 1.33
CA ASN A 43 -12.86 4.34 2.20
C ASN A 43 -13.72 3.41 3.08
N GLY A 44 -14.18 2.28 2.53
CA GLY A 44 -14.90 1.26 3.28
C GLY A 44 -14.06 0.61 4.38
N TYR A 45 -12.78 0.30 4.12
CA TYR A 45 -11.88 -0.25 5.14
C TYR A 45 -11.47 0.78 6.20
N ILE A 46 -11.32 2.06 5.84
CA ILE A 46 -11.12 3.15 6.80
C ILE A 46 -12.33 3.24 7.76
N LEU A 47 -13.55 3.17 7.23
CA LEU A 47 -14.76 3.14 8.04
C LEU A 47 -14.82 1.89 8.92
N ALA A 48 -14.48 0.72 8.37
CA ALA A 48 -14.47 -0.54 9.11
C ALA A 48 -13.52 -0.49 10.31
N GLU A 49 -12.31 0.01 10.09
CA GLU A 49 -11.34 0.23 11.15
C GLU A 49 -11.84 1.26 12.18
N ALA A 50 -12.41 2.38 11.75
CA ALA A 50 -12.95 3.38 12.67
C ALA A 50 -14.07 2.82 13.56
N HIS A 51 -14.94 1.99 13.00
CA HIS A 51 -15.98 1.28 13.78
C HIS A 51 -15.36 0.29 14.78
N TYR A 52 -14.34 -0.46 14.37
CA TYR A 52 -13.60 -1.34 15.28
C TYR A 52 -12.97 -0.55 16.44
N MET A 53 -12.29 0.56 16.15
CA MET A 53 -11.64 1.41 17.14
C MET A 53 -12.61 2.09 18.12
N THR A 54 -13.86 2.30 17.71
CA THR A 54 -14.93 2.83 18.57
C THR A 54 -15.73 1.73 19.29
N GLY A 55 -15.37 0.46 19.11
CA GLY A 55 -15.96 -0.69 19.78
C GLY A 55 -17.21 -1.27 19.09
N SER A 56 -17.57 -0.81 17.89
CA SER A 56 -18.69 -1.33 17.11
C SER A 56 -18.23 -2.35 16.08
N GLU A 57 -17.92 -3.57 16.51
CA GLU A 57 -17.47 -4.63 15.59
C GLU A 57 -18.55 -5.04 14.56
N ALA A 58 -19.84 -4.89 14.91
CA ALA A 58 -20.93 -5.18 13.97
C ALA A 58 -20.92 -4.21 12.77
N ASP A 59 -20.71 -2.92 13.04
CA ASP A 59 -20.57 -1.92 11.99
C ASP A 59 -19.24 -2.09 11.24
N ALA A 60 -18.18 -2.50 11.94
CA ALA A 60 -16.89 -2.80 11.33
C ALA A 60 -17.00 -3.93 10.27
N ARG A 61 -17.65 -5.04 10.63
CA ARG A 61 -17.93 -6.13 9.68
C ARG A 61 -18.77 -5.65 8.49
N THR A 62 -19.82 -4.87 8.75
CA THR A 62 -20.70 -4.33 7.71
C THR A 62 -19.94 -3.43 6.72
N ALA A 63 -19.08 -2.55 7.23
CA ALA A 63 -18.25 -1.69 6.41
C ALA A 63 -17.20 -2.49 5.62
N ALA A 64 -16.54 -3.47 6.24
CA ALA A 64 -15.56 -4.33 5.57
C ALA A 64 -16.21 -5.18 4.46
N GLN A 65 -17.41 -5.72 4.70
CA GLN A 65 -18.16 -6.46 3.68
C GLN A 65 -18.59 -5.54 2.52
N SER A 66 -18.91 -4.28 2.80
CA SER A 66 -19.21 -3.28 1.77
C SER A 66 -17.97 -2.92 0.95
N ALA A 67 -16.80 -2.81 1.59
CA ALA A 67 -15.52 -2.59 0.91
C ALA A 67 -15.18 -3.75 -0.04
N LEU A 68 -15.34 -4.99 0.42
CA LEU A 68 -15.16 -6.20 -0.39
C LEU A 68 -16.13 -6.25 -1.58
N ALA A 69 -17.39 -5.88 -1.40
CA ALA A 69 -18.35 -5.81 -2.51
C ALA A 69 -17.92 -4.79 -3.58
N CYS A 70 -17.33 -3.66 -3.16
CA CYS A 70 -16.77 -2.71 -4.12
C CYS A 70 -15.53 -3.25 -4.84
N GLN A 71 -14.65 -3.96 -4.12
CA GLN A 71 -13.48 -4.63 -4.68
C GLN A 71 -13.87 -5.71 -5.71
N GLU A 72 -14.88 -6.53 -5.39
CA GLU A 72 -15.47 -7.55 -6.26
C GLU A 72 -16.00 -6.92 -7.56
N THR A 73 -16.72 -5.80 -7.45
CA THR A 73 -17.22 -5.06 -8.62
C THR A 73 -16.08 -4.47 -9.45
N TYR A 74 -15.08 -3.88 -8.80
CA TYR A 74 -13.98 -3.19 -9.47
C TYR A 74 -13.06 -4.16 -10.23
N TYR A 75 -12.74 -5.31 -9.64
CA TYR A 75 -11.83 -6.29 -10.23
C TYR A 75 -12.55 -7.43 -10.97
N GLY A 76 -13.88 -7.53 -10.88
CA GLY A 76 -14.65 -8.58 -11.53
C GLY A 76 -14.38 -9.99 -10.98
N VAL A 77 -14.16 -10.09 -9.67
CA VAL A 77 -13.78 -11.34 -8.97
C VAL A 77 -14.81 -11.70 -7.91
N ASP A 78 -15.01 -12.99 -7.62
CA ASP A 78 -15.89 -13.43 -6.53
C ASP A 78 -15.16 -13.39 -5.18
N LEU A 79 -15.64 -12.53 -4.26
CA LEU A 79 -15.14 -12.40 -2.89
C LEU A 79 -16.21 -12.76 -1.85
N SER A 80 -17.28 -13.47 -2.26
CA SER A 80 -18.37 -13.88 -1.37
C SER A 80 -17.87 -14.70 -0.17
N GLY A 81 -16.96 -15.66 -0.39
CA GLY A 81 -16.35 -16.44 0.70
C GLY A 81 -15.51 -15.62 1.67
N VAL A 82 -14.82 -14.57 1.19
CA VAL A 82 -14.05 -13.65 2.04
C VAL A 82 -15.00 -12.78 2.88
N ARG A 83 -16.10 -12.30 2.28
CA ARG A 83 -17.16 -11.57 2.99
C ARG A 83 -17.80 -12.40 4.09
N GLU A 84 -18.09 -13.67 3.81
CA GLU A 84 -18.62 -14.61 4.80
C GLU A 84 -17.62 -14.82 5.94
N THR A 85 -16.35 -15.04 5.61
CA THR A 85 -15.27 -15.20 6.60
C THR A 85 -15.21 -13.99 7.54
N ILE A 86 -15.10 -12.76 7.00
CA ILE A 86 -15.09 -11.54 7.82
C ILE A 86 -16.36 -11.40 8.66
N GLY A 87 -17.50 -11.83 8.13
CA GLY A 87 -18.78 -11.82 8.85
C GLY A 87 -18.77 -12.63 10.15
N GLY A 88 -17.90 -13.64 10.25
CA GLY A 88 -17.73 -14.49 11.43
C GLY A 88 -16.59 -14.09 12.37
N LEU A 89 -15.78 -13.08 12.03
CA LEU A 89 -14.62 -12.67 12.84
C LEU A 89 -15.01 -11.65 13.93
N ALA A 90 -14.23 -11.65 15.01
CA ALA A 90 -14.36 -10.74 16.15
C ALA A 90 -12.99 -10.48 16.78
N GLY A 91 -12.88 -9.44 17.60
CA GLY A 91 -11.64 -9.05 18.27
C GLY A 91 -10.49 -8.79 17.31
N GLU A 92 -9.28 -9.13 17.72
CA GLU A 92 -8.05 -8.88 16.95
C GLU A 92 -8.09 -9.51 15.55
N ALA A 93 -8.62 -10.72 15.41
CA ALA A 93 -8.75 -11.39 14.13
C ALA A 93 -9.64 -10.62 13.13
N LEU A 94 -10.61 -9.85 13.61
CA LEU A 94 -11.40 -8.97 12.74
C LEU A 94 -10.58 -7.79 12.24
N LEU A 95 -9.80 -7.15 13.11
CA LEU A 95 -8.93 -6.04 12.71
C LEU A 95 -7.84 -6.50 11.73
N GLU A 96 -7.21 -7.64 12.01
CA GLU A 96 -6.24 -8.29 11.11
C GLU A 96 -6.84 -8.50 9.72
N ALA A 97 -8.02 -9.12 9.63
CA ALA A 97 -8.67 -9.35 8.35
C ALA A 97 -9.07 -8.06 7.62
N ILE A 98 -9.51 -7.02 8.34
CA ILE A 98 -9.80 -5.70 7.76
C ILE A 98 -8.55 -5.10 7.13
N MET A 99 -7.43 -5.10 7.86
CA MET A 99 -6.17 -4.50 7.39
C MET A 99 -5.51 -5.32 6.27
N ASP A 100 -5.61 -6.66 6.32
CA ASP A 100 -5.14 -7.54 5.25
C ASP A 100 -5.89 -7.28 3.94
N GLN A 101 -7.23 -7.17 3.99
CA GLN A 101 -8.00 -6.88 2.78
C GLN A 101 -7.75 -5.46 2.26
N LYS A 102 -7.53 -4.48 3.15
CA LYS A 102 -7.11 -3.13 2.77
C LYS A 102 -5.76 -3.15 2.05
N TYR A 103 -4.76 -3.88 2.59
CA TYR A 103 -3.45 -4.08 1.98
C TYR A 103 -3.55 -4.66 0.56
N ILE A 104 -4.38 -5.70 0.36
CA ILE A 104 -4.62 -6.31 -0.94
C ILE A 104 -5.27 -5.31 -1.91
N ALA A 105 -6.29 -4.58 -1.45
CA ALA A 105 -7.01 -3.61 -2.28
C ALA A 105 -6.10 -2.47 -2.78
N GLN A 106 -5.10 -2.10 -1.98
CA GLN A 106 -4.15 -1.01 -2.22
C GLN A 106 -2.83 -1.48 -2.89
N PHE A 107 -2.83 -2.62 -3.59
CA PHE A 107 -1.68 -3.04 -4.38
C PHE A 107 -1.17 -1.93 -5.31
N LEU A 108 0.14 -1.64 -5.24
CA LEU A 108 0.86 -0.53 -5.90
C LEU A 108 0.53 0.90 -5.37
N ASN A 109 -0.08 1.02 -4.20
CA ASN A 109 -0.20 2.30 -3.48
C ASN A 109 0.80 2.33 -2.29
N MET A 110 1.43 3.48 -2.05
CA MET A 110 2.36 3.71 -0.94
C MET A 110 1.67 3.78 0.44
N ASP A 111 0.37 4.04 0.48
CA ASP A 111 -0.40 4.18 1.73
C ASP A 111 -0.30 2.93 2.61
N VAL A 112 -0.10 1.76 2.02
CA VAL A 112 0.13 0.49 2.73
C VAL A 112 1.30 0.55 3.71
N TRP A 113 2.36 1.31 3.39
CA TRP A 113 3.49 1.49 4.29
C TRP A 113 3.11 2.34 5.50
N ASN A 114 2.29 3.37 5.31
CA ASN A 114 1.79 4.20 6.40
C ASN A 114 0.81 3.42 7.30
N ASP A 115 -0.06 2.61 6.72
CA ASP A 115 -0.95 1.72 7.49
C ASP A 115 -0.16 0.68 8.30
N TYR A 116 0.86 0.06 7.70
CA TYR A 116 1.74 -0.86 8.42
C TYR A 116 2.44 -0.17 9.59
N LYS A 117 3.02 1.03 9.38
CA LYS A 117 3.67 1.78 10.46
C LYS A 117 2.74 2.09 11.62
N ARG A 118 1.43 2.18 11.39
CA ARG A 118 0.41 2.53 12.38
C ARG A 118 -0.22 1.32 13.07
N THR A 119 -0.38 0.22 12.34
CA THR A 119 -1.17 -0.94 12.80
C THR A 119 -0.34 -2.20 12.99
N CYS A 120 0.85 -2.27 12.39
CA CYS A 120 1.68 -3.46 12.29
C CYS A 120 1.02 -4.61 11.52
N LEU A 121 0.06 -4.26 10.66
CA LEU A 121 -0.68 -5.14 9.79
C LEU A 121 -0.44 -4.77 8.31
N PRO A 122 -0.37 -5.74 7.37
CA PRO A 122 -0.43 -7.19 7.61
C PRO A 122 0.75 -7.67 8.46
N ALA A 123 0.55 -8.71 9.26
CA ALA A 123 1.62 -9.29 10.06
C ALA A 123 2.62 -10.00 9.16
N PHE A 124 3.90 -9.59 9.20
CA PHE A 124 4.98 -10.29 8.53
C PHE A 124 6.29 -10.10 9.31
N GLU A 125 7.22 -11.04 9.11
CA GLU A 125 8.55 -10.95 9.70
C GLU A 125 9.45 -10.06 8.84
N PRO A 126 9.84 -8.86 9.31
CA PRO A 126 10.73 -8.01 8.54
C PRO A 126 12.13 -8.64 8.47
N ARG A 127 12.82 -8.44 7.34
CA ARG A 127 14.24 -8.77 7.23
C ARG A 127 15.08 -7.86 8.14
N ALA A 128 16.35 -8.24 8.31
CA ALA A 128 17.32 -7.48 9.09
C ALA A 128 17.27 -5.97 8.77
N GLY A 129 17.08 -5.16 9.81
CA GLY A 129 16.88 -3.71 9.70
C GLY A 129 15.43 -3.23 9.85
N GLY A 130 14.46 -4.14 9.91
CA GLY A 130 13.06 -3.77 10.11
C GLY A 130 12.44 -3.10 8.87
N VAL A 131 11.17 -2.70 8.99
CA VAL A 131 10.56 -1.79 8.02
C VAL A 131 10.96 -0.36 8.42
N PRO A 132 11.50 0.46 7.50
CA PRO A 132 11.87 1.84 7.82
C PRO A 132 10.66 2.62 8.37
N GLY A 133 10.87 3.41 9.42
CA GLY A 133 9.85 4.33 9.94
C GLY A 133 9.72 5.61 9.11
N ARG A 134 10.83 6.03 8.48
CA ARG A 134 10.93 7.19 7.61
C ARG A 134 12.09 7.04 6.65
N LEU A 135 12.15 7.95 5.67
CA LEU A 135 13.27 8.07 4.74
C LEU A 135 14.13 9.28 5.09
N PHE A 136 15.42 9.20 4.78
CA PHE A 136 16.30 10.36 4.88
C PHE A 136 15.87 11.45 3.88
N TYR A 137 16.18 12.71 4.21
CA TYR A 137 16.04 13.82 3.27
C TYR A 137 16.75 13.55 1.93
N GLY A 138 16.35 14.25 0.87
CA GLY A 138 17.00 14.16 -0.43
C GLY A 138 18.43 14.68 -0.40
N LEU A 139 19.27 14.21 -1.34
CA LEU A 139 20.65 14.70 -1.45
C LEU A 139 20.70 16.20 -1.78
N THR A 140 19.81 16.68 -2.66
CA THR A 140 19.73 18.10 -3.01
C THR A 140 19.43 18.95 -1.78
N GLU A 141 18.45 18.57 -0.96
CA GLU A 141 18.10 19.31 0.28
C GLU A 141 19.31 19.43 1.22
N ARG A 142 20.10 18.36 1.37
CA ARG A 142 21.37 18.40 2.11
C ARG A 142 22.39 19.36 1.55
N GLN A 143 22.47 19.49 0.22
CA GLN A 143 23.46 20.36 -0.41
C GLN A 143 23.04 21.82 -0.42
N THR A 144 21.74 22.10 -0.61
CA THR A 144 21.22 23.45 -0.82
C THR A 144 20.65 24.07 0.45
N ASN A 145 20.30 23.26 1.46
CA ASN A 145 19.67 23.72 2.69
C ASN A 145 20.21 22.99 3.95
N PRO A 146 21.54 22.84 4.12
CA PRO A 146 22.13 22.02 5.19
C PRO A 146 21.78 22.54 6.59
N ASP A 147 21.67 23.85 6.78
CA ASP A 147 21.43 24.45 8.10
C ASP A 147 20.02 24.17 8.65
N ASN A 148 19.08 23.72 7.80
CA ASN A 148 17.69 23.47 8.18
C ASN A 148 17.31 21.99 8.22
N ILE A 149 18.26 21.07 8.02
CA ILE A 149 18.01 19.64 8.17
C ILE A 149 19.10 18.96 9.02
N PRO A 150 18.73 18.00 9.88
CA PRO A 150 19.69 17.24 10.66
C PRO A 150 20.56 16.32 9.79
N GLU A 151 21.81 16.12 10.20
CA GLU A 151 22.69 15.11 9.62
C GLU A 151 22.06 13.70 9.71
N PRO A 152 22.38 12.77 8.79
CA PRO A 152 21.79 11.42 8.81
C PRO A 152 21.92 10.70 10.15
N ALA A 153 23.04 10.88 10.86
CA ALA A 153 23.27 10.26 12.17
C ALA A 153 22.48 10.92 13.32
N GLN A 154 21.91 12.10 13.09
CA GLN A 154 21.12 12.87 14.07
C GLN A 154 19.62 12.77 13.81
N GLN A 155 19.23 12.12 12.73
CA GLN A 155 17.84 11.94 12.37
C GLN A 155 17.19 10.86 13.24
N PRO A 156 15.97 11.09 13.76
CA PRO A 156 15.27 10.05 14.48
C PRO A 156 14.86 8.91 13.54
N ASP A 157 14.65 7.73 14.12
CA ASP A 157 14.21 6.53 13.38
C ASP A 157 12.75 6.63 12.89
N ARG A 158 11.96 7.52 13.51
CA ARG A 158 10.53 7.78 13.23
C ARG A 158 10.22 9.26 13.39
N ASN A 159 9.11 9.72 12.82
CA ASN A 159 8.64 11.09 13.05
C ASN A 159 8.03 11.20 14.46
N ASP A 160 8.07 12.38 15.06
CA ASP A 160 7.56 12.62 16.43
C ASP A 160 6.08 12.27 16.61
N ASN A 161 5.29 12.34 15.54
CA ASN A 161 3.87 12.01 15.50
C ASN A 161 3.57 10.61 14.95
N ASP A 162 4.58 9.80 14.65
CA ASP A 162 4.35 8.41 14.26
C ASP A 162 3.84 7.61 15.48
N PRO A 163 2.90 6.68 15.28
CA PRO A 163 2.54 5.68 16.28
C PRO A 163 3.75 4.87 16.74
N ALA A 164 3.62 4.20 17.88
CA ALA A 164 4.64 3.27 18.38
C ALA A 164 5.03 2.28 17.28
N GLY A 165 6.33 1.99 17.18
CA GLY A 165 6.83 1.08 16.15
C GLY A 165 6.37 -0.35 16.36
N CYS A 166 6.27 -1.08 15.25
CA CYS A 166 6.06 -2.52 15.26
C CYS A 166 7.28 -3.20 15.89
N SER A 167 7.04 -4.03 16.90
CA SER A 167 8.06 -4.75 17.66
C SER A 167 8.71 -5.86 16.86
#